data_AF-A0A3C0ESH5-F1
#
_entry.id   AF-A0A3C0ESH5-F1
#
_cell.length_a   1.000
_cell.length_b   1.000
_cell.length_c   1.000
_cell.angle_alpha   90.00
_cell.angle_beta   90.00
_cell.angle_gamma   90.00
#
_symmetry.space_group_name_H-M   'P 1'
#
loop_
_entity.id
_entity.type
_entity.pdbx_description
1 polymer ?
#
loop_
_entity_poly.entity_id
_entity_poly.type
_entity_poly.pdbx_seq_one_letter_code
_entity_poly.pdbx_strand_id
1 'polypeptide(L)'
;LVQVKANGESVQKAFTGVEGVQSVTVEQQGDWVKAVVQPTPGSELRERLGQTILTNGWAIREMRNETASLEQFFIQITADQSQVVEEAVA
;
A
#
# COMPACT_ATOMS: atom_id res chain seq x y z
N LEU A 1 -2.08 -3.95 -0.13
CA LEU A 1 -2.72 -4.18 1.18
C LEU A 1 -2.40 -5.58 1.70
N VAL A 2 -2.12 -5.69 2.99
CA VAL A 2 -1.81 -6.93 3.70
C VAL A 2 -2.57 -6.96 5.03
N GLN A 3 -3.18 -8.09 5.39
CA GLN A 3 -3.75 -8.32 6.72
C GLN A 3 -3.11 -9.52 7.40
N VAL A 4 -2.53 -9.30 8.59
CA VAL A 4 -1.83 -10.33 9.37
C VAL A 4 -2.19 -10.30 10.84
N LYS A 5 -2.11 -11.44 11.52
CA LYS A 5 -2.32 -11.54 12.97
C LYS A 5 -1.02 -11.21 13.71
N ALA A 6 -0.88 -9.97 14.18
CA ALA A 6 0.35 -9.45 14.77
C ALA A 6 0.09 -8.17 15.60
N ASN A 7 1.14 -7.62 16.20
CA ASN A 7 1.13 -6.28 16.77
C ASN A 7 1.53 -5.24 15.69
N GLY A 8 0.84 -4.11 15.64
CA GLY A 8 1.01 -3.07 14.64
C GLY A 8 2.42 -2.47 14.58
N GLU A 9 3.08 -2.24 15.71
CA GLU A 9 4.46 -1.73 15.74
C GLU A 9 5.44 -2.73 15.13
N SER A 10 5.23 -4.02 15.39
CA SER A 10 6.05 -5.09 14.82
C SER A 10 5.90 -5.15 13.30
N VAL A 11 4.67 -5.02 12.80
CA VAL A 11 4.39 -4.97 11.35
C VAL A 11 4.99 -3.72 10.72
N GLN A 12 4.80 -2.55 11.33
CA GLN A 12 5.35 -1.28 10.84
C GLN A 12 6.88 -1.39 10.69
N LYS A 13 7.56 -1.85 11.73
CA LYS A 13 9.02 -2.00 11.74
C LYS A 13 9.49 -3.03 10.71
N ALA A 14 8.87 -4.21 10.67
CA ALA A 14 9.28 -5.27 9.76
C ALA A 14 9.07 -4.89 8.30
N PHE A 15 7.92 -4.33 7.94
CA PHE A 15 7.60 -3.98 6.55
C PHE A 15 8.38 -2.77 6.07
N THR A 16 8.65 -1.78 6.92
CA THR A 16 9.50 -0.63 6.56
C THR A 16 10.93 -1.06 6.21
N GLY A 17 11.42 -2.15 6.82
CA GLY A 17 12.74 -2.71 6.53
C GLY A 17 12.81 -3.58 5.27
N VAL A 18 11.69 -3.84 4.59
CA VAL A 18 11.69 -4.66 3.38
C VAL A 18 12.19 -3.85 2.19
N GLU A 19 13.16 -4.41 1.46
CA GLU A 19 13.68 -3.78 0.25
C GLU A 19 12.57 -3.49 -0.77
N GLY A 20 12.58 -2.28 -1.31
CA GLY A 20 11.60 -1.82 -2.29
C GLY A 20 10.35 -1.20 -1.69
N VAL A 21 10.18 -1.20 -0.36
CA VAL A 21 9.10 -0.48 0.32
C VAL A 21 9.42 1.01 0.41
N GLN A 22 8.50 1.85 -0.04
CA GLN A 22 8.59 3.31 0.06
C GLN A 22 7.95 3.82 1.35
N SER A 23 6.77 3.32 1.68
CA SER A 23 6.05 3.68 2.91
C SER A 23 5.11 2.56 3.37
N VAL A 24 4.81 2.56 4.66
CA VAL A 24 3.89 1.61 5.29
C VAL A 24 2.95 2.37 6.20
N THR A 25 1.65 2.17 6.02
CA THR A 25 0.59 2.66 6.91
C THR A 25 -0.06 1.48 7.59
N VAL A 26 -0.13 1.51 8.92
CA VAL A 26 -0.62 0.41 9.74
C VAL A 26 -1.83 0.84 10.57
N GLU A 27 -2.84 -0.01 10.60
CA GLU A 27 -4.03 0.13 11.42
C GLU A 27 -4.26 -1.18 12.22
N GLN A 28 -4.29 -1.08 13.55
CA GLN A 28 -4.59 -2.22 14.42
C GLN A 28 -6.11 -2.43 14.50
N GLN A 29 -6.56 -3.66 14.25
CA GLN A 29 -7.96 -4.09 14.25
C GLN A 29 -8.11 -5.37 15.10
N GLY A 30 -8.21 -5.20 16.42
CA GLY A 30 -8.16 -6.33 17.36
C GLY A 30 -6.80 -7.03 17.28
N ASP A 31 -6.80 -8.35 17.09
CA ASP A 31 -5.55 -9.13 16.89
C ASP A 31 -4.94 -8.99 15.48
N TRP A 32 -5.64 -8.32 14.56
CA TRP A 32 -5.26 -8.21 13.16
C TRP A 32 -4.70 -6.84 12.87
N VAL A 33 -3.73 -6.80 11.96
CA VAL A 33 -3.13 -5.56 11.48
C VAL A 33 -3.45 -5.44 10.01
N LYS A 34 -4.06 -4.32 9.62
CA LYS A 34 -4.20 -3.92 8.22
C LYS A 34 -3.01 -3.02 7.89
N ALA A 35 -2.19 -3.45 6.95
CA ALA A 35 -1.06 -2.69 6.43
C ALA A 35 -1.28 -2.32 4.96
N VAL A 36 -1.18 -1.04 4.63
CA VAL A 36 -1.07 -0.55 3.25
C VAL A 36 0.40 -0.25 3.01
N VAL A 37 0.98 -0.91 2.00
CA VAL A 37 2.41 -0.84 1.70
C VAL A 37 2.56 -0.26 0.31
N GLN A 38 3.26 0.88 0.22
CA GLN A 38 3.56 1.53 -1.04
C GLN A 38 4.91 1.02 -1.56
N PRO A 39 4.97 0.46 -2.79
CA PRO A 39 6.24 0.11 -3.41
C PRO A 39 6.96 1.34 -3.97
N THR A 40 8.28 1.28 -3.96
CA THR A 40 9.10 2.09 -4.85
C THR A 40 8.79 1.76 -6.31
N PRO A 41 8.92 2.72 -7.25
CA PRO A 41 8.62 2.47 -8.66
C PRO A 41 9.39 1.28 -9.24
N GLY A 42 8.68 0.35 -9.88
CA GLY A 42 9.27 -0.85 -10.50
C GLY A 42 9.57 -2.02 -9.56
N SER A 43 9.29 -1.89 -8.25
CA SER A 43 9.49 -2.99 -7.29
C SER A 43 8.28 -3.91 -7.16
N GLU A 44 8.53 -5.22 -7.08
CA GLU A 44 7.56 -6.24 -6.68
C GLU A 44 7.77 -6.58 -5.21
N LEU A 45 6.71 -6.53 -4.40
CA LEU A 45 6.81 -6.68 -2.94
C LEU A 45 6.18 -7.95 -2.40
N ARG A 46 5.33 -8.63 -3.18
CA ARG A 46 4.51 -9.74 -2.68
C ARG A 46 5.37 -10.86 -2.12
N GLU A 47 6.41 -11.24 -2.85
CA GLU A 47 7.31 -12.32 -2.40
C GLU A 47 8.07 -11.93 -1.13
N ARG A 48 8.66 -10.74 -1.09
CA ARG A 48 9.45 -10.27 0.06
C ARG A 48 8.59 -10.08 1.31
N LEU A 49 7.42 -9.44 1.18
CA LEU A 49 6.48 -9.29 2.28
C LEU A 49 5.98 -10.66 2.75
N GLY A 50 5.66 -11.58 1.83
CA GLY A 50 5.29 -12.95 2.15
C GLY A 50 6.38 -13.66 2.97
N GLN A 51 7.64 -13.56 2.55
CA GLN A 51 8.76 -14.13 3.28
C GLN A 51 8.94 -13.49 4.66
N THR A 52 8.84 -12.17 4.78
CA THR A 52 8.90 -11.47 6.08
C THR A 52 7.80 -11.97 7.02
N ILE A 53 6.58 -12.15 6.52
CA ILE A 53 5.46 -12.65 7.32
C ILE A 53 5.71 -14.08 7.79
N LEU A 54 6.17 -14.96 6.89
CA LEU A 54 6.50 -16.35 7.23
C LEU A 54 7.61 -16.43 8.28
N THR A 55 8.69 -15.66 8.11
CA THR A 55 9.81 -15.61 9.06
C THR A 55 9.38 -15.15 10.45
N ASN A 56 8.41 -14.23 10.55
CA ASN A 56 7.89 -13.75 11.83
C ASN A 56 6.76 -14.65 12.40
N GLY A 57 6.34 -15.69 11.67
CA GLY A 57 5.29 -16.61 12.10
C GLY A 57 3.89 -15.99 12.18
N TRP A 58 3.64 -14.90 11.45
CA TRP A 58 2.32 -14.26 11.48
C TRP A 58 1.35 -14.96 10.54
N ALA A 59 0.11 -15.19 10.99
CA ALA A 59 -0.95 -15.71 10.14
C ALA A 59 -1.39 -14.65 9.14
N ILE A 60 -1.50 -15.01 7.86
CA ILE A 60 -2.02 -14.13 6.80
C ILE A 60 -3.52 -14.37 6.65
N ARG A 61 -4.30 -13.29 6.67
CA ARG A 61 -5.72 -13.31 6.30
C ARG A 61 -5.92 -12.84 4.86
N GLU A 62 -5.15 -11.85 4.44
CA GLU A 62 -5.30 -11.26 3.11
C GLU A 62 -3.99 -10.64 2.62
N MET A 63 -3.74 -10.77 1.32
CA MET A 63 -2.71 -10.01 0.62
C MET A 63 -3.20 -9.73 -0.80
N ARG A 64 -3.37 -8.44 -1.13
CA ARG A 64 -3.82 -8.02 -2.46
C ARG A 64 -3.13 -6.74 -2.90
N ASN A 65 -2.99 -6.58 -4.21
CA ASN A 65 -2.64 -5.28 -4.77
C ASN A 65 -3.84 -4.36 -4.61
N GLU A 66 -3.60 -3.18 -4.05
CA GLU A 66 -4.63 -2.15 -3.99
C GLU A 66 -4.52 -1.37 -5.30
N THR A 67 -5.46 -1.60 -6.20
CA THR A 67 -5.56 -0.86 -7.46
C THR A 67 -6.43 0.35 -7.24
N ALA A 68 -6.01 1.50 -7.77
CA ALA A 68 -6.87 2.68 -7.83
C ALA A 68 -8.18 2.34 -8.55
N SER A 69 -9.30 2.88 -8.07
CA SER A 69 -10.59 2.69 -8.72
C SER A 69 -10.61 3.43 -10.06
N LEU A 70 -11.48 2.98 -10.99
CA LEU A 70 -11.73 3.70 -12.24
C LEU A 70 -12.19 5.14 -11.98
N GLU A 71 -12.94 5.36 -10.90
CA GLU A 71 -13.36 6.69 -10.47
C GLU A 71 -12.18 7.56 -10.07
N GLN A 72 -11.20 7.01 -9.34
CA GLN A 72 -9.98 7.74 -9.00
C GLN A 72 -9.21 8.18 -10.26
N PHE A 73 -9.11 7.30 -11.26
CA PHE A 73 -8.51 7.64 -12.54
C PHE A 73 -9.33 8.69 -13.31
N PHE A 74 -10.66 8.58 -13.30
CA PHE A 74 -11.55 9.55 -13.93
C PHE A 74 -11.40 10.94 -13.31
N ILE A 75 -11.36 11.03 -11.97
CA ILE A 75 -11.13 12.30 -11.25
C ILE A 75 -9.78 12.89 -11.65
N GLN A 76 -8.72 12.09 -11.68
CA GLN A 76 -7.39 12.57 -12.05
C GLN A 76 -7.34 13.10 -13.49
N ILE A 77 -7.89 12.35 -14.45
CA ILE A 77 -7.93 12.76 -15.87
C ILE A 77 -8.73 14.04 -16.07
N THR A 78 -9.89 14.17 -15.41
CA THR A 78 -10.75 15.35 -15.56
C THR A 78 -10.22 16.58 -14.81
N ALA A 79 -9.54 16.39 -13.68
CA ALA A 79 -8.84 17.45 -12.97
C ALA A 79 -7.70 18.03 -13.84
N ASP A 80 -6.87 17.18 -14.45
CA ASP A 80 -5.78 17.62 -15.34
C ASP A 80 -6.33 18.38 -16.57
N GLN A 81 -7.48 17.96 -17.12
CA GLN A 81 -8.12 18.64 -18.25
C GLN A 81 -8.71 20.00 -17.88
N SER A 82 -9.11 20.20 -16.62
CA SER A 82 -9.67 21.48 -16.17
C SER A 82 -8.59 22.57 -16.07
N GLN A 83 -7.33 22.18 -15.81
CA GLN A 83 -6.22 23.14 -15.76
C GLN A 83 -5.81 23.66 -17.15
N VAL A 84 -5.92 22.83 -18.21
CA VAL A 84 -5.53 23.25 -19.58
C VAL A 84 -6.53 24.23 -20.21
N VAL A 85 -7.80 24.21 -19.80
CA VAL A 85 -8.79 25.19 -20.30
C VAL A 85 -8.68 26.55 -19.63
N GLU A 86 -8.10 26.64 -18.44
CA GLU A 86 -7.93 27.92 -17.73
C GLU A 86 -6.71 28.71 -18.23
N GLU A 87 -5.63 28.04 -18.63
CA GLU A 87 -4.48 28.68 -19.32
C GLU A 87 -4.75 29.05 -20.78
N ALA A 88 -5.67 28.36 -21.47
CA ALA A 88 -6.01 28.67 -22.87
C ALA A 88 -6.99 29.85 -23.03
N VAL A 89 -7.56 30.34 -21.93
CA VAL A 89 -8.56 31.44 -21.90
C VAL A 89 -7.99 32.72 -21.26
N ALA A 90 -6.77 32.67 -20.73
CA ALA A 90 -6.01 33.82 -20.23
C ALA A 90 -5.07 34.40 -21.31
#